data_AF-A0A5B7V6N7-F1
#
_entry.id   AF-A0A5B7V6N7-F1
#
_cell.length_a   1.000
_cell.length_b   1.000
_cell.length_c   1.000
_cell.angle_alpha   90.00
_cell.angle_beta   90.00
_cell.angle_gamma   90.00
#
_symmetry.space_group_name_H-M   'P 1'
#
loop_
_entity.id
_entity.type
_entity.pdbx_description
1 polymer ?
#
loop_
_entity_poly.entity_id
_entity_poly.type
_entity_poly.pdbx_seq_one_letter_code
_entity_poly.pdbx_strand_id
1 'polypeptide(L)'
;MDHYGAPAAWSVGSFLLPGVKVLELDVRLHADPSSEDPRLRDVHLVVSSDDALDAYLSPGMADAAGGLLIAQGLAMLEQARLAGGVVAAGD
;
A
#
# COMPACT_ATOMS: atom_id res chain seq x y z
N MET A 1 -23.66 -4.77 -10.58
CA MET A 1 -22.51 -5.47 -11.17
C MET A 1 -21.29 -4.76 -10.65
N ASP A 2 -20.38 -5.51 -10.06
CA ASP A 2 -19.19 -4.95 -9.43
C ASP A 2 -18.22 -4.45 -10.51
N HIS A 3 -17.69 -3.26 -10.29
CA HIS A 3 -16.73 -2.63 -11.18
C HIS A 3 -15.39 -2.53 -10.47
N TYR A 4 -14.36 -3.14 -11.06
CA TYR A 4 -12.99 -3.06 -10.58
C TYR A 4 -12.11 -2.32 -11.59
N GLY A 5 -11.27 -1.41 -11.07
CA GLY A 5 -10.15 -0.84 -11.83
C GLY A 5 -8.98 -1.82 -11.92
N ALA A 6 -7.97 -1.45 -12.72
CA ALA A 6 -6.71 -2.19 -12.76
C ALA A 6 -5.99 -2.09 -11.39
N PRO A 7 -5.49 -3.21 -10.84
CA PRO A 7 -4.76 -3.18 -9.58
C PRO A 7 -3.36 -2.61 -9.75
N ALA A 8 -2.87 -1.95 -8.71
CA ALA A 8 -1.48 -1.56 -8.54
C ALA A 8 -0.93 -2.26 -7.29
N ALA A 9 0.02 -3.18 -7.51
CA ALA A 9 0.62 -3.95 -6.43
C ALA A 9 2.05 -3.52 -6.15
N TRP A 10 2.41 -3.50 -4.87
CA TRP A 10 3.76 -3.29 -4.37
C TRP A 10 4.10 -4.40 -3.39
N SER A 11 5.28 -5.00 -3.55
CA SER A 11 5.76 -6.06 -2.66
C SER A 11 7.21 -5.84 -2.24
N VAL A 12 7.52 -6.31 -1.03
CA VAL A 12 8.87 -6.28 -0.45
C VAL A 12 9.28 -7.69 -0.10
N GLY A 13 10.42 -8.11 -0.63
CA GLY A 13 11.04 -9.40 -0.31
C GLY A 13 12.00 -9.31 0.88
N SER A 14 12.32 -10.46 1.46
CA SER A 14 13.37 -10.56 2.49
C SER A 14 14.76 -10.69 1.86
N PHE A 15 15.74 -9.97 2.39
CA PHE A 15 17.14 -10.26 2.07
C PHE A 15 17.61 -11.60 2.68
N LEU A 16 17.01 -12.03 3.79
CA LEU A 16 17.37 -13.28 4.49
C LEU A 16 16.81 -14.53 3.80
N LEU A 17 15.72 -14.38 3.05
CA LEU A 17 15.02 -15.47 2.36
C LEU A 17 14.72 -15.06 0.92
N PRO A 18 15.67 -15.26 -0.01
CA PRO A 18 15.49 -14.87 -1.41
C PRO A 18 14.26 -15.52 -2.04
N GLY A 19 13.48 -14.73 -2.76
CA GLY A 19 12.25 -15.20 -3.42
C GLY A 19 11.02 -15.26 -2.51
N VAL A 20 11.16 -15.01 -1.20
CA VAL A 20 10.01 -14.92 -0.27
C VAL A 20 9.55 -13.48 -0.17
N LYS A 21 8.28 -13.26 -0.54
CA LYS A 21 7.53 -12.03 -0.32
C LYS A 21 7.19 -11.90 1.17
N VAL A 22 7.55 -10.79 1.81
CA VAL A 22 7.32 -10.54 3.24
C VAL A 22 6.17 -9.56 3.46
N LEU A 23 6.02 -8.61 2.54
CA LEU A 23 4.95 -7.63 2.55
C LEU A 23 4.40 -7.48 1.15
N GLU A 24 3.09 -7.41 1.03
CA GLU A 24 2.38 -6.98 -0.17
C GLU A 24 1.29 -5.99 0.18
N LEU A 25 1.14 -4.99 -0.69
CA LEU A 25 0.00 -4.10 -0.73
C LEU A 25 -0.52 -4.08 -2.16
N ASP A 26 -1.80 -4.37 -2.34
CA ASP A 26 -2.53 -4.18 -3.60
C ASP A 26 -3.52 -3.02 -3.43
N VAL A 27 -3.59 -2.16 -4.43
CA VAL A 27 -4.51 -1.03 -4.46
C VAL A 27 -5.32 -1.08 -5.75
N ARG A 28 -6.65 -1.03 -5.63
CA ARG A 28 -7.56 -1.03 -6.77
C ARG A 28 -8.77 -0.14 -6.54
N LEU A 29 -9.34 0.40 -7.61
CA LEU A 29 -10.65 1.06 -7.54
C LEU A 29 -11.75 0.01 -7.55
N HIS A 30 -12.81 0.27 -6.79
CA HIS A 30 -14.00 -0.56 -6.73
C HIS A 30 -15.28 0.29 -6.64
N ALA A 31 -16.37 -0.21 -7.21
CA ALA A 31 -17.72 0.29 -6.97
C ALA A 31 -18.73 -0.86 -7.15
N ASP A 32 -19.69 -0.98 -6.23
CA ASP A 32 -20.82 -1.90 -6.37
C ASP A 32 -22.15 -1.13 -6.23
N PRO A 33 -22.72 -0.64 -7.36
CA PRO A 33 -23.97 0.11 -7.36
C PRO A 33 -25.18 -0.68 -6.80
N SER A 34 -25.07 -2.01 -6.72
CA SER A 34 -26.10 -2.92 -6.21
C SER A 34 -25.96 -3.22 -4.71
N SER A 35 -24.91 -2.73 -4.04
CA SER A 35 -24.62 -3.05 -2.65
C SER A 35 -25.75 -2.61 -1.70
N GLU A 36 -26.02 -3.43 -0.68
CA GLU A 36 -26.90 -3.07 0.43
C GLU A 36 -26.27 -2.00 1.34
N ASP A 37 -24.93 -1.91 1.38
CA ASP A 37 -24.23 -0.83 2.07
C ASP A 37 -24.11 0.40 1.14
N PRO A 38 -24.78 1.53 1.45
CA PRO A 38 -24.76 2.71 0.59
C PRO A 38 -23.34 3.26 0.34
N ARG A 39 -22.40 3.02 1.25
CA ARG A 39 -21.02 3.52 1.13
C ARG A 39 -20.21 2.81 0.04
N LEU A 40 -20.61 1.60 -0.34
CA LEU A 40 -19.92 0.80 -1.36
C LEU A 40 -20.47 1.05 -2.77
N ARG A 41 -21.57 1.79 -2.89
CA ARG A 41 -22.21 2.10 -4.18
C ARG A 41 -21.41 3.07 -5.03
N ASP A 42 -20.74 4.00 -4.36
CA ASP A 42 -19.87 4.99 -5.00
C ASP A 42 -18.47 4.43 -5.22
N VAL A 43 -17.71 5.05 -6.13
CA VAL A 43 -16.32 4.69 -6.41
C VAL A 43 -15.45 4.95 -5.18
N HIS A 44 -14.73 3.91 -4.75
CA HIS A 44 -13.80 3.94 -3.62
C HIS A 44 -12.53 3.17 -3.94
N LEU A 45 -11.49 3.43 -3.16
CA LEU A 45 -10.23 2.70 -3.24
C LEU A 45 -10.30 1.51 -2.28
N VAL A 46 -9.84 0.35 -2.72
CA VAL A 46 -9.64 -0.82 -1.88
C VAL A 46 -8.15 -1.05 -1.76
N VAL A 47 -7.66 -1.11 -0.53
CA VAL A 47 -6.29 -1.47 -0.20
C VAL A 47 -6.32 -2.84 0.48
N SER A 48 -5.65 -3.79 -0.14
CA SER A 48 -5.54 -5.18 0.33
C SER A 48 -4.09 -5.49 0.69
N SER A 49 -3.90 -6.41 1.62
CA SER A 49 -2.60 -7.02 1.92
C SER A 49 -2.74 -8.54 1.86
N ASP A 50 -1.72 -9.28 2.29
CA ASP A 50 -1.83 -10.72 2.54
C ASP A 50 -2.79 -11.07 3.71
N ASP A 51 -3.32 -10.07 4.43
CA ASP A 51 -4.29 -10.25 5.52
C ASP A 51 -5.72 -10.43 5.00
N ALA A 52 -6.59 -10.99 5.84
CA ALA A 52 -7.98 -11.32 5.48
C ALA A 52 -8.92 -10.10 5.39
N LEU A 53 -8.45 -8.89 5.69
CA LEU A 53 -9.28 -7.69 5.77
C LEU A 53 -8.81 -6.62 4.79
N ASP A 54 -9.71 -6.26 3.88
CA ASP A 54 -9.54 -5.14 2.96
C ASP A 54 -9.90 -3.81 3.64
N ALA A 55 -9.11 -2.78 3.35
CA ALA A 55 -9.42 -1.41 3.73
C ALA A 55 -10.14 -0.69 2.58
N TYR A 56 -11.37 -0.24 2.85
CA TYR A 56 -12.19 0.53 1.90
C TYR A 56 -12.07 2.02 2.22
N LEU A 57 -11.48 2.77 1.30
CA LEU A 57 -11.16 4.18 1.48
C LEU A 57 -12.00 5.06 0.56
N SER A 58 -12.65 6.06 1.14
CA SER A 58 -13.20 7.18 0.35
C SER A 58 -12.06 7.95 -0.34
N PRO A 59 -12.35 8.78 -1.36
CA PRO A 59 -11.31 9.58 -2.03
C PRO A 59 -10.44 10.41 -1.06
N GLY A 60 -11.06 11.09 -0.09
CA GLY A 60 -10.30 11.88 0.90
C GLY A 60 -9.47 11.04 1.86
N MET A 61 -9.92 9.83 2.20
CA MET A 61 -9.13 8.88 2.99
C MET A 61 -7.96 8.32 2.19
N ALA A 62 -8.16 8.06 0.90
CA ALA A 62 -7.12 7.61 -0.01
C ALA A 62 -6.02 8.68 -0.16
N ASP A 63 -6.38 9.95 -0.32
CA ASP A 63 -5.43 11.06 -0.38
C ASP A 63 -4.58 11.14 0.91
N ALA A 64 -5.23 11.07 2.07
CA ALA A 64 -4.54 11.12 3.35
C ALA A 64 -3.61 9.91 3.56
N ALA A 65 -4.10 8.70 3.28
CA ALA A 65 -3.32 7.47 3.41
C ALA A 65 -2.13 7.43 2.45
N GLY A 66 -2.34 7.86 1.19
CA GLY A 66 -1.27 7.98 0.20
C GLY A 66 -0.18 8.96 0.63
N GLY A 67 -0.57 10.11 1.18
CA GLY A 67 0.38 11.08 1.76
C GLY A 67 1.23 10.48 2.89
N LEU A 68 0.62 9.71 3.79
CA LEU A 68 1.33 9.02 4.87
C LEU A 68 2.32 7.96 4.34
N LEU A 69 1.92 7.18 3.33
CA LEU A 69 2.80 6.19 2.70
C LEU A 69 4.01 6.84 2.02
N ILE A 70 3.81 7.98 1.33
CA ILE A 70 4.90 8.75 0.74
C ILE A 70 5.86 9.25 1.81
N ALA A 71 5.34 9.84 2.90
CA ALA A 71 6.14 10.33 4.01
C ALA A 71 6.97 9.19 4.66
N GLN A 72 6.34 8.03 4.86
CA GLN A 72 7.02 6.84 5.38
C GLN A 72 8.13 6.35 4.44
N GLY A 73 7.88 6.31 3.13
CA GLY A 73 8.88 5.93 2.13
C GLY A 73 10.09 6.88 2.14
N LEU A 74 9.85 8.19 2.25
CA LEU A 74 10.92 9.18 2.38
C LEU A 74 11.74 8.98 3.67
N ALA A 75 11.07 8.70 4.79
CA ALA A 75 11.75 8.41 6.05
C ALA A 75 12.63 7.14 5.95
N MET A 76 12.14 6.09 5.29
CA MET A 76 12.92 4.86 5.05
C MET A 76 14.18 5.13 4.22
N LEU A 77 14.08 5.95 3.17
CA LEU A 77 15.24 6.33 2.34
C LEU A 77 16.29 7.08 3.15
N GLU A 78 15.87 8.02 4.01
CA GLU A 78 16.82 8.74 4.85
C GLU A 78 17.50 7.82 5.87
N GLN A 79 16.77 6.89 6.49
CA GLN A 79 17.37 5.88 7.38
C GLN A 79 18.39 5.00 6.64
N ALA A 80 18.07 4.55 5.42
CA ALA A 80 18.99 3.75 4.61
C ALA A 80 20.26 4.53 4.25
N ARG A 81 20.13 5.82 3.91
CA ARG A 81 21.26 6.70 3.61
C ARG A 81 22.16 6.90 4.83
N LEU A 82 21.57 7.12 6.01
CA LEU A 82 22.32 7.25 7.26
C LEU A 82 23.05 5.95 7.60
N ALA A 83 22.39 4.79 7.48
CA ALA A 83 23.02 3.49 7.71
C ALA A 83 24.18 3.23 6.73
N GLY A 84 24.00 3.51 5.43
CA GLY A 84 25.05 3.38 4.42
C GLY A 84 26.22 4.37 4.61
N GLY A 85 25.94 5.56 5.13
CA GLY A 85 26.95 6.56 5.48
C GLY A 85 27.78 6.20 6.72
N VAL A 86 27.21 5.42 7.65
CA VAL A 86 27.93 4.90 8.83
C VAL A 86 28.91 3.80 8.45
N VAL A 87 28.62 2.98 7.43
CA VAL A 87 29.53 1.91 6.98
C VAL A 87 30.78 2.47 6.29
N ALA A 88 30.68 3.60 5.59
CA ALA A 88 31.82 4.21 4.90
C ALA A 88 32.79 5.00 5.80
N ALA A 89 32.45 5.21 7.09
CA ALA A 89 33.26 5.98 8.04
C ALA A 89 34.08 5.10 9.00
N GLY A 90 34.11 3.78 8.77
CA GLY A 90 34.71 2.78 9.67
C GLY A 90 35.83 1.92 9.09
N ASP A 91 36.29 2.19 7.86
CA ASP A 91 37.42 1.49 7.22
C ASP A 91 38.67 2.39 7.10
#